data_AF-C3ZUB6-F1
#
_entry.id   AF-C3ZUB6-F1
#
_cell.length_a   1.000
_cell.length_b   1.000
_cell.length_c   1.000
_cell.angle_alpha   90.00
_cell.angle_beta   90.00
_cell.angle_gamma   90.00
#
_symmetry.space_group_name_H-M   'P 1'
#
loop_
_entity.id
_entity.type
_entity.pdbx_description
1 polymer ?
#
loop_
_entity_poly.entity_id
_entity_poly.type
_entity_poly.pdbx_seq_one_letter_code
_entity_poly.pdbx_strand_id
1 'polypeptide(L)'
;MILTTWFILFVLQCSVPCGRGQRTREVNCVTNTGEVRPDAECNLRIRPRLAEDCDMGQCANSWFYSDWGKCSSDCGNGIQKRNVLCILSQDHDLPLGSCDGKKKPSETQSCDMDSCNRNSAHWFSGPWGQCSAPCGEGTQERDVMCIEVNKREHSHHIVSQHRCEQGTRPKHEQRCEVQPCTAMWYHTDWSQCSKSCDGGYRVRVVQCLDEKQQISTKCNKALRPPDREPCSVKPCYIASSHGSCVDRFNNCNLVVQARMCHYGYYKKVCCASCFHNKGYS
;
A
#
# COMPACT_ATOMS: atom_id res chain seq x y z
N MET A 1 29.60 -39.78 -17.74
CA MET A 1 29.80 -39.13 -16.43
C MET A 1 30.05 -37.66 -16.69
N ILE A 2 29.15 -36.78 -16.26
CA ILE A 2 29.36 -35.33 -16.37
C ILE A 2 30.40 -34.99 -15.30
N LEU A 3 31.58 -34.51 -15.73
CA LEU A 3 32.63 -34.07 -14.82
C LEU A 3 32.29 -32.64 -14.37
N THR A 4 32.15 -32.45 -13.07
CA THR A 4 31.87 -31.15 -12.44
C THR A 4 33.12 -30.66 -11.70
N THR A 5 33.41 -29.37 -11.77
CA THR A 5 34.54 -28.73 -11.10
C THR A 5 34.20 -27.33 -10.63
N TRP A 6 34.93 -26.81 -9.64
CA TRP A 6 34.78 -25.42 -9.21
C TRP A 6 35.45 -24.47 -10.21
N PHE A 7 34.75 -23.41 -10.58
CA PHE A 7 35.27 -22.38 -11.46
C PHE A 7 35.05 -20.99 -10.88
N ILE A 8 36.05 -20.13 -11.03
CA ILE A 8 36.00 -18.72 -10.61
C ILE A 8 35.52 -17.91 -11.82
N LEU A 9 34.30 -17.39 -11.78
CA LEU A 9 33.73 -16.66 -12.92
C LEU A 9 34.28 -15.24 -13.00
N PHE A 10 34.32 -14.54 -11.87
CA PHE A 10 34.88 -13.19 -11.80
C PHE A 10 35.46 -12.90 -10.41
N VAL A 11 36.38 -11.94 -10.38
CA VAL A 11 37.08 -11.49 -9.16
C VAL A 11 36.82 -9.99 -9.01
N LEU A 12 36.28 -9.56 -7.87
CA LEU A 12 36.08 -8.14 -7.58
C LEU A 12 37.42 -7.43 -7.34
N GLN A 13 37.41 -6.10 -7.44
CA GLN A 13 38.56 -5.29 -7.05
C GLN A 13 38.89 -5.50 -5.57
N CYS A 14 40.18 -5.33 -5.22
CA CYS A 14 40.64 -5.43 -3.84
C CYS A 14 39.89 -4.43 -2.95
N SER A 15 39.55 -4.80 -1.72
CA SER A 15 38.85 -3.93 -0.77
C SER A 15 39.61 -2.66 -0.43
N VAL A 16 40.90 -2.61 -0.73
CA VAL A 16 41.79 -1.49 -0.51
C VAL A 16 42.53 -1.12 -1.80
N PRO A 17 42.83 0.17 -2.03
CA PRO A 17 43.55 0.61 -3.22
C PRO A 17 45.09 0.51 -3.10
N CYS A 18 45.62 0.31 -1.89
CA CYS A 18 47.03 0.02 -1.59
C CYS A 18 47.12 -0.85 -0.32
N GLY A 19 48.24 -1.53 -0.10
CA GLY A 19 48.46 -2.38 1.06
C GLY A 19 47.74 -3.73 0.98
N ARG A 20 47.68 -4.42 2.12
CA ARG A 20 46.99 -5.72 2.23
C ARG A 20 45.49 -5.50 2.42
N GLY A 21 44.69 -6.12 1.57
CA GLY A 21 43.23 -6.20 1.70
C GLY A 21 42.71 -7.56 1.27
N GLN A 22 41.40 -7.64 1.05
CA GLN A 22 40.75 -8.86 0.58
C GLN A 22 39.89 -8.57 -0.64
N ARG A 23 39.89 -9.48 -1.61
CA ARG A 23 38.99 -9.45 -2.75
C ARG A 23 38.02 -10.62 -2.66
N THR A 24 36.76 -10.35 -2.99
CA THR A 24 35.74 -11.39 -3.06
C THR A 24 35.66 -11.93 -4.48
N ARG A 25 35.60 -13.25 -4.62
CA ARG A 25 35.47 -13.94 -5.91
C ARG A 25 34.20 -14.77 -5.95
N GLU A 26 33.55 -14.79 -7.10
CA GLU A 26 32.39 -15.66 -7.32
C GLU A 26 32.88 -17.05 -7.73
N VAL A 27 32.42 -18.06 -6.98
CA VAL A 27 32.84 -19.45 -7.15
C VAL A 27 31.59 -20.30 -7.38
N ASN A 28 31.46 -20.84 -8.59
CA ASN A 28 30.32 -21.67 -8.99
C ASN A 28 30.80 -23.08 -9.36
N CYS A 29 29.98 -24.09 -9.06
CA CYS A 29 30.17 -25.45 -9.56
C CYS A 29 29.74 -25.49 -11.02
N VAL A 30 30.62 -25.93 -11.93
CA VAL A 30 30.34 -25.99 -13.37
C VAL A 30 30.64 -27.37 -13.95
N THR A 31 29.92 -27.72 -15.01
CA THR A 31 30.21 -28.92 -15.82
C THR A 31 31.39 -28.70 -16.77
N ASN A 32 31.88 -29.76 -17.40
CA ASN A 32 32.84 -29.70 -18.50
C ASN A 32 32.35 -28.92 -19.75
N THR A 33 31.05 -28.61 -19.83
CA THR A 33 30.45 -27.79 -20.88
C THR A 33 30.23 -26.33 -20.44
N GLY A 34 30.58 -25.98 -19.19
CA GLY A 34 30.46 -24.61 -18.65
C GLY A 34 29.10 -24.27 -18.03
N GLU A 35 28.20 -25.24 -17.86
CA GLU A 35 26.90 -25.01 -17.22
C GLU A 35 27.04 -24.95 -15.70
N VAL A 36 26.44 -23.93 -15.07
CA VAL A 36 26.40 -23.81 -13.60
C VAL A 36 25.45 -24.84 -13.01
N ARG A 37 25.93 -25.59 -12.01
CA ARG A 37 25.21 -26.63 -11.28
C ARG A 37 25.18 -26.33 -9.78
N PRO A 38 24.26 -26.94 -9.01
CA PRO A 38 24.26 -26.85 -7.56
C PRO A 38 25.60 -27.26 -6.94
N ASP A 39 26.03 -26.55 -5.89
CA ASP A 39 27.30 -26.78 -5.18
C ASP A 39 27.50 -28.25 -4.73
N ALA A 40 26.42 -28.98 -4.46
CA ALA A 40 26.44 -30.38 -4.05
C ALA A 40 26.97 -31.34 -5.14
N GLU A 41 26.91 -30.94 -6.42
CA GLU A 41 27.45 -31.72 -7.54
C GLU A 41 28.97 -31.60 -7.65
N CYS A 42 29.60 -30.64 -6.96
CA CYS A 42 31.05 -30.49 -6.88
C CYS A 42 31.60 -30.98 -5.54
N ASN A 43 32.88 -31.39 -5.54
CA ASN A 43 33.54 -31.80 -4.31
C ASN A 43 33.74 -30.59 -3.37
N LEU A 44 32.95 -30.53 -2.29
CA LEU A 44 32.98 -29.44 -1.32
C LEU A 44 34.34 -29.29 -0.60
N ARG A 45 35.14 -30.36 -0.50
CA ARG A 45 36.45 -30.32 0.19
C ARG A 45 37.48 -29.46 -0.53
N ILE A 46 37.30 -29.26 -1.83
CA ILE A 46 38.20 -28.47 -2.66
C ILE A 46 37.57 -27.13 -3.07
N ARG A 47 36.47 -26.71 -2.41
CA ARG A 47 35.81 -25.43 -2.71
C ARG A 47 36.80 -24.28 -2.48
N PRO A 48 37.09 -23.46 -3.50
CA PRO A 48 37.87 -22.25 -3.34
C PRO A 48 37.23 -21.29 -2.32
N ARG A 49 38.04 -20.68 -1.45
CA ARG A 49 37.55 -19.65 -0.50
C ARG A 49 36.95 -18.46 -1.25
N LEU A 50 35.84 -17.91 -0.77
CA LEU A 50 35.19 -16.74 -1.40
C LEU A 50 36.02 -15.45 -1.25
N ALA A 51 36.82 -15.35 -0.18
CA ALA A 51 37.74 -14.25 0.06
C ALA A 51 39.17 -14.69 -0.23
N GLU A 52 39.89 -13.88 -1.00
CA GLU A 52 41.30 -14.05 -1.31
C GLU A 52 42.06 -12.81 -0.85
N ASP A 53 43.19 -13.01 -0.17
CA ASP A 53 44.04 -11.89 0.25
C ASP A 53 44.69 -11.27 -1.00
N CYS A 54 44.66 -9.94 -1.07
CA CYS A 54 45.31 -9.17 -2.12
C CYS A 54 46.31 -8.20 -1.48
N ASP A 55 47.48 -8.06 -2.11
CA ASP A 55 48.46 -7.04 -1.75
C ASP A 55 48.59 -6.08 -2.93
N MET A 56 48.11 -4.85 -2.74
CA MET A 56 48.16 -3.77 -3.73
C MET A 56 49.47 -2.96 -3.65
N GLY A 57 50.49 -3.47 -2.94
CA GLY A 57 51.79 -2.83 -2.78
C GLY A 57 51.85 -1.87 -1.59
N GLN A 58 53.03 -1.33 -1.29
CA GLN A 58 53.21 -0.41 -0.16
C GLN A 58 52.37 0.86 -0.34
N CYS A 59 51.58 1.22 0.67
CA CYS A 59 50.91 2.52 0.71
C CYS A 59 51.96 3.61 0.94
N ALA A 60 52.35 4.34 -0.12
CA ALA A 60 53.01 5.64 0.03
C ALA A 60 51.96 6.70 0.38
N ASN A 61 52.34 7.80 1.04
CA ASN A 61 51.43 8.95 1.29
C ASN A 61 50.83 9.47 -0.02
N SER A 62 49.65 8.98 -0.35
CA SER A 62 49.05 9.13 -1.67
C SER A 62 47.59 9.49 -1.54
N TRP A 63 47.14 10.33 -2.45
CA TRP A 63 45.74 10.69 -2.58
C TRP A 63 44.98 9.58 -3.29
N PHE A 64 43.91 9.12 -2.67
CA PHE A 64 42.96 8.18 -3.27
C PHE A 64 41.63 8.91 -3.49
N TYR A 65 40.90 8.51 -4.53
CA TYR A 65 39.59 9.07 -4.82
C TYR A 65 38.64 8.01 -5.35
N SER A 66 37.34 8.17 -5.10
CA SER A 66 36.30 7.34 -5.69
C SER A 66 35.95 7.80 -7.10
N ASP A 67 35.19 6.97 -7.82
CA ASP A 67 34.48 7.44 -9.02
C ASP A 67 33.53 8.60 -8.68
N TRP A 68 33.16 9.36 -9.70
CA TRP A 68 32.21 10.45 -9.58
C TRP A 68 30.80 9.95 -9.25
N GLY A 69 30.15 10.60 -8.28
CA GLY A 69 28.74 10.38 -7.99
C GLY A 69 27.82 10.94 -9.08
N LYS A 70 26.50 10.73 -8.92
CA LYS A 70 25.49 11.31 -9.83
C LYS A 70 25.63 12.84 -9.88
N CYS A 71 25.36 13.40 -11.06
CA CYS A 71 25.32 14.85 -11.24
C CYS A 71 24.24 15.45 -10.33
N SER A 72 24.48 16.65 -9.78
CA SER A 72 23.51 17.36 -8.93
C SER A 72 22.22 17.76 -9.65
N SER A 73 22.22 17.68 -10.98
CA SER A 73 21.14 18.14 -11.84
C SER A 73 20.86 17.06 -12.88
N ASP A 74 19.58 16.76 -13.13
CA ASP A 74 19.14 15.74 -14.10
C ASP A 74 19.20 16.22 -15.56
N CYS A 75 19.52 17.51 -15.78
CA CYS A 75 19.69 18.13 -17.09
C CYS A 75 20.59 19.36 -17.00
N GLY A 76 21.17 19.79 -18.12
CA GLY A 76 22.03 20.97 -18.19
C GLY A 76 23.30 20.87 -17.33
N ASN A 77 23.83 22.01 -16.91
CA ASN A 77 25.09 22.05 -16.16
C ASN A 77 24.81 21.79 -14.67
N GLY A 78 25.50 20.81 -14.11
CA GLY A 78 25.46 20.47 -12.70
C GLY A 78 26.86 20.21 -12.15
N ILE A 79 26.89 19.68 -10.93
CA ILE A 79 28.12 19.37 -10.21
C ILE A 79 28.07 17.93 -9.71
N GLN A 80 29.11 17.16 -10.01
CA GLN A 80 29.33 15.83 -9.44
C GLN A 80 30.40 15.91 -8.35
N LYS A 81 30.20 15.11 -7.29
CA LYS A 81 31.12 15.00 -6.16
C LYS A 81 31.71 13.61 -6.09
N ARG A 82 32.96 13.52 -5.63
CA ARG A 82 33.63 12.25 -5.31
C ARG A 82 34.33 12.35 -3.97
N ASN A 83 34.56 11.20 -3.34
CA ASN A 83 35.32 11.16 -2.10
C ASN A 83 36.81 11.21 -2.43
N VAL A 84 37.57 12.02 -1.68
CA VAL A 84 39.03 12.12 -1.77
C VAL A 84 39.62 11.90 -0.39
N LEU A 85 40.51 10.92 -0.27
CA LEU A 85 41.09 10.49 1.00
C LEU A 85 42.61 10.53 0.90
N CYS A 86 43.26 11.01 1.97
CA CYS A 86 44.70 10.87 2.18
C CYS A 86 44.90 9.69 3.14
N ILE A 87 45.54 8.63 2.67
CA ILE A 87 45.86 7.48 3.51
C ILE A 87 47.33 7.58 3.89
N LEU A 88 47.60 7.65 5.19
CA LEU A 88 48.95 7.55 5.74
C LEU A 88 49.23 6.08 6.07
N SER A 89 50.38 5.57 5.65
CA SER A 89 50.90 4.30 6.19
C SER A 89 51.35 4.55 7.62
N GLN A 90 50.72 3.93 8.62
CA GLN A 90 51.25 3.94 9.98
C GLN A 90 52.47 3.02 10.07
N ASP A 91 53.59 3.54 10.56
CA ASP A 91 54.16 3.05 11.82
C ASP A 91 55.11 4.07 12.47
N HIS A 92 54.95 4.22 13.78
CA HIS A 92 55.75 4.94 14.78
C HIS A 92 55.98 6.48 14.68
N ASP A 93 55.44 7.15 15.71
CA ASP A 93 55.87 8.41 16.36
C ASP A 93 56.31 9.61 15.50
N LEU A 94 55.51 10.70 15.60
CA LEU A 94 55.74 12.11 15.19
C LEU A 94 55.45 12.49 13.72
N PRO A 95 55.24 13.79 13.44
CA PRO A 95 53.99 14.55 13.53
C PRO A 95 53.19 14.60 12.20
N LEU A 96 51.86 14.82 12.31
CA LEU A 96 50.88 15.28 11.32
C LEU A 96 51.42 15.70 9.92
N GLY A 97 51.82 14.74 9.10
CA GLY A 97 52.23 14.96 7.70
C GLY A 97 51.05 14.80 6.75
N SER A 98 50.22 15.84 6.64
CA SER A 98 49.16 15.93 5.62
C SER A 98 49.72 15.63 4.22
N CYS A 99 49.01 14.84 3.41
CA CYS A 99 49.32 14.70 1.98
C CYS A 99 49.48 16.09 1.34
N ASP A 100 50.40 16.23 0.38
CA ASP A 100 50.66 17.49 -0.31
C ASP A 100 49.37 18.06 -0.92
N GLY A 101 48.88 19.15 -0.35
CA GLY A 101 47.64 19.81 -0.78
C GLY A 101 47.69 20.28 -2.23
N LYS A 102 48.88 20.53 -2.79
CA LYS A 102 49.04 20.90 -4.20
C LYS A 102 48.73 19.75 -5.15
N LYS A 103 48.83 18.51 -4.69
CA LYS A 103 48.50 17.30 -5.46
C LYS A 103 47.12 16.74 -5.14
N LYS A 104 46.32 17.43 -4.31
CA LYS A 104 44.99 16.99 -3.93
C LYS A 104 44.08 16.93 -5.17
N PRO A 105 43.52 15.76 -5.52
CA PRO A 105 42.54 15.65 -6.59
C PRO A 105 41.28 16.45 -6.28
N SER A 106 40.64 17.01 -7.30
CA SER A 106 39.40 17.77 -7.12
C SER A 106 38.28 16.88 -6.58
N GLU A 107 37.61 17.29 -5.51
CA GLU A 107 36.42 16.60 -4.96
C GLU A 107 35.15 16.89 -5.75
N THR A 108 35.20 17.91 -6.61
CA THR A 108 34.05 18.50 -7.31
C THR A 108 34.41 18.73 -8.78
N GLN A 109 33.52 18.35 -9.69
CA GLN A 109 33.66 18.62 -11.13
C GLN A 109 32.32 19.04 -11.72
N SER A 110 32.35 19.90 -12.74
CA SER A 110 31.17 20.22 -13.56
C SER A 110 30.78 19.01 -14.41
N CYS A 111 29.48 18.70 -14.45
CA CYS A 111 28.89 17.73 -15.34
C CYS A 111 27.89 18.44 -16.25
N ASP A 112 27.97 18.17 -17.56
CA ASP A 112 27.02 18.71 -18.54
C ASP A 112 26.10 17.57 -19.00
N MET A 113 24.85 17.64 -18.57
CA MET A 113 23.77 16.75 -19.00
C MET A 113 23.02 17.35 -20.19
N ASP A 114 22.19 16.55 -20.85
CA ASP A 114 21.35 17.00 -21.96
C ASP A 114 20.59 18.29 -21.63
N SER A 115 20.44 19.15 -22.65
CA SER A 115 19.80 20.46 -22.49
C SER A 115 18.43 20.36 -21.80
N CYS A 116 18.25 21.12 -20.72
CA CYS A 116 16.99 21.22 -19.97
C CYS A 116 15.79 21.79 -20.76
N ASN A 117 15.97 22.13 -22.04
CA ASN A 117 14.91 22.74 -22.85
C ASN A 117 13.85 21.73 -23.33
N ARG A 118 14.03 20.43 -23.05
CA ARG A 118 13.07 19.40 -23.42
C ARG A 118 12.12 19.13 -22.25
N ASN A 119 11.10 19.97 -22.11
CA ASN A 119 9.90 19.58 -21.39
C ASN A 119 9.35 18.33 -22.09
N SER A 120 9.35 17.20 -21.38
CA SER A 120 8.84 15.95 -21.93
C SER A 120 7.52 15.63 -21.27
N ALA A 121 6.46 15.65 -22.07
CA ALA A 121 5.15 15.18 -21.67
C ALA A 121 5.05 13.67 -21.89
N HIS A 122 4.54 12.96 -20.89
CA HIS A 122 4.32 11.52 -20.95
C HIS A 122 3.09 11.10 -20.14
N TRP A 123 2.53 9.95 -20.48
CA TRP A 123 1.40 9.39 -19.76
C TRP A 123 1.83 8.90 -18.39
N PHE A 124 1.12 9.36 -17.37
CA PHE A 124 1.16 8.82 -16.03
C PHE A 124 -0.10 8.00 -15.77
N SER A 125 0.08 6.83 -15.16
CA SER A 125 -1.03 5.99 -14.69
C SER A 125 -0.92 5.77 -13.19
N GLY A 126 -1.96 6.14 -12.46
CA GLY A 126 -2.08 5.86 -11.03
C GLY A 126 -2.28 4.35 -10.73
N PRO A 127 -2.36 4.00 -9.44
CA PRO A 127 -2.76 2.66 -9.03
C PRO A 127 -4.21 2.37 -9.45
N TRP A 128 -4.54 1.09 -9.58
CA TRP A 128 -5.93 0.67 -9.80
C TRP A 128 -6.78 0.88 -8.55
N GLY A 129 -8.01 1.36 -8.75
CA GLY A 129 -9.03 1.45 -7.71
C GLY A 129 -9.55 0.09 -7.27
N GLN A 130 -10.56 0.10 -6.40
CA GLN A 130 -11.24 -1.15 -5.99
C GLN A 130 -12.02 -1.75 -7.16
N CYS A 131 -12.13 -3.07 -7.19
CA CYS A 131 -12.97 -3.77 -8.15
C CYS A 131 -14.45 -3.40 -7.92
N SER A 132 -15.20 -3.22 -9.01
CA SER A 132 -16.63 -2.90 -8.96
C SER A 132 -17.47 -3.97 -8.27
N ALA A 133 -16.99 -5.22 -8.28
CA ALA A 133 -17.62 -6.36 -7.65
C ALA A 133 -16.86 -6.78 -6.38
N PRO A 134 -17.57 -7.10 -5.27
CA PRO A 134 -16.94 -7.61 -4.05
C PRO A 134 -16.45 -9.06 -4.18
N CYS A 135 -16.88 -9.77 -5.22
CA CYS A 135 -16.52 -11.14 -5.54
C CYS A 135 -16.70 -11.38 -7.05
N GLY A 136 -16.05 -12.41 -7.60
CA GLY A 136 -16.16 -12.79 -9.00
C GLY A 136 -15.56 -11.77 -9.97
N GLU A 137 -16.11 -11.71 -11.18
CA GLU A 137 -15.65 -10.77 -12.21
C GLU A 137 -16.22 -9.37 -12.01
N GLY A 138 -15.37 -8.36 -12.18
CA GLY A 138 -15.74 -6.95 -12.18
C GLY A 138 -14.81 -6.12 -13.05
N THR A 139 -14.93 -4.80 -12.92
CA THR A 139 -14.06 -3.82 -13.57
C THR A 139 -13.46 -2.88 -12.53
N GLN A 140 -12.25 -2.40 -12.79
CA GLN A 140 -11.58 -1.40 -11.96
C GLN A 140 -11.04 -0.29 -12.85
N GLU A 141 -11.08 0.92 -12.33
CA GLU A 141 -10.63 2.14 -13.00
C GLU A 141 -9.36 2.68 -12.33
N ARG A 142 -8.58 3.47 -13.08
CA ARG A 142 -7.43 4.21 -12.56
C ARG A 142 -7.28 5.56 -13.25
N ASP A 143 -6.64 6.48 -12.55
CA ASP A 143 -6.28 7.77 -13.15
C ASP A 143 -5.24 7.60 -14.24
N VAL A 144 -5.51 8.17 -15.42
CA VAL A 144 -4.57 8.27 -16.54
C VAL A 144 -4.50 9.73 -16.97
N MET A 145 -3.37 10.37 -16.70
CA MET A 145 -3.16 11.79 -16.95
C MET A 145 -1.89 12.03 -17.74
N CYS A 146 -1.87 13.08 -18.54
CA CYS A 146 -0.69 13.53 -19.26
C CYS A 146 0.07 14.50 -18.36
N ILE A 147 1.30 14.16 -17.99
CA ILE A 147 2.14 15.01 -17.14
C ILE A 147 3.33 15.51 -17.92
N GLU A 148 3.64 16.79 -17.77
CA GLU A 148 4.85 17.41 -18.24
C GLU A 148 5.83 17.57 -17.09
N VAL A 149 7.05 17.07 -17.29
CA VAL A 149 8.14 17.25 -16.33
C VAL A 149 8.96 18.44 -16.76
N ASN A 150 8.97 19.46 -15.92
CA ASN A 150 9.92 20.55 -16.05
C ASN A 150 11.20 20.15 -15.32
N LYS A 151 12.20 19.73 -16.08
CA LYS A 151 13.48 19.27 -15.52
C LYS A 151 14.28 20.36 -14.80
N ARG A 152 14.01 21.65 -15.08
CA ARG A 152 14.71 22.76 -14.39
C ARG A 152 14.19 22.94 -12.96
N GLU A 153 12.88 22.89 -12.79
CA GLU A 153 12.21 23.15 -11.52
C GLU A 153 11.89 21.87 -10.73
N HIS A 154 12.22 20.69 -11.27
CA HIS A 154 11.83 19.38 -10.74
C HIS A 154 10.33 19.32 -10.44
N SER A 155 9.53 20.01 -11.26
CA SER A 155 8.09 20.15 -11.09
C SER A 155 7.35 19.31 -12.12
N HIS A 156 6.19 18.81 -11.69
CA HIS A 156 5.28 18.02 -12.50
C HIS A 156 3.98 18.79 -12.68
N HIS A 157 3.57 18.99 -13.93
CA HIS A 157 2.33 19.69 -14.25
C HIS A 157 1.42 18.79 -15.08
N ILE A 158 0.15 18.74 -14.70
CA ILE A 158 -0.88 18.07 -15.51
C ILE A 158 -1.16 18.96 -16.71
N VAL A 159 -0.98 18.42 -17.91
CA VAL A 159 -1.17 19.13 -19.17
C VAL A 159 -2.25 18.43 -20.01
N SER A 160 -2.62 19.07 -21.13
CA SER A 160 -3.59 18.49 -22.06
C SER A 160 -3.10 17.14 -22.62
N GLN A 161 -4.04 16.20 -22.82
CA GLN A 161 -3.77 14.87 -23.36
C GLN A 161 -3.04 14.89 -24.70
N HIS A 162 -3.24 15.95 -25.50
CA HIS A 162 -2.58 16.13 -26.80
C HIS A 162 -1.04 16.15 -26.70
N ARG A 163 -0.48 16.61 -25.57
CA ARG A 163 0.97 16.66 -25.36
C ARG A 163 1.61 15.27 -25.24
N CYS A 164 0.81 14.24 -24.94
CA CYS A 164 1.27 12.86 -24.78
C CYS A 164 0.87 11.95 -25.94
N GLU A 165 0.35 12.48 -27.06
CA GLU A 165 -0.13 11.70 -28.21
C GLU A 165 0.94 10.83 -28.87
N GLN A 166 2.20 11.22 -28.75
CA GLN A 166 3.33 10.43 -29.26
C GLN A 166 3.55 9.14 -28.47
N GLY A 167 3.04 9.06 -27.24
CA GLY A 167 3.11 7.88 -26.38
C GLY A 167 1.85 7.04 -26.46
N THR A 168 1.97 5.75 -26.12
CA THR A 168 0.81 4.87 -25.99
C THR A 168 0.03 5.22 -24.72
N ARG A 169 -1.24 5.63 -24.86
CA ARG A 169 -2.10 5.93 -23.72
C ARG A 169 -2.39 4.65 -22.91
N PRO A 170 -2.06 4.62 -21.61
CA PRO A 170 -2.39 3.49 -20.76
C PRO A 170 -3.91 3.30 -20.64
N LYS A 171 -4.36 2.05 -20.46
CA LYS A 171 -5.78 1.77 -20.22
C LYS A 171 -6.28 2.44 -18.94
N HIS A 172 -7.42 3.10 -19.02
CA HIS A 172 -8.12 3.69 -17.86
C HIS A 172 -8.93 2.64 -17.09
N GLU A 173 -9.36 1.57 -17.76
CA GLU A 173 -10.22 0.53 -17.20
C GLU A 173 -9.61 -0.85 -17.51
N GLN A 174 -9.77 -1.79 -16.58
CA GLN A 174 -9.48 -3.20 -16.83
C GLN A 174 -10.44 -4.11 -16.07
N ARG A 175 -10.51 -5.37 -16.53
CA ARG A 175 -11.20 -6.43 -15.79
C ARG A 175 -10.42 -6.78 -14.52
N CYS A 176 -11.14 -7.08 -13.46
CA CYS A 176 -10.63 -7.65 -12.23
C CYS A 176 -11.40 -8.93 -11.91
N GLU A 177 -10.68 -9.91 -11.37
CA GLU A 177 -11.27 -11.12 -10.83
C GLU A 177 -10.95 -11.15 -9.35
N VAL A 178 -11.99 -11.08 -8.53
CA VAL A 178 -11.93 -11.23 -7.08
C VAL A 178 -12.26 -12.69 -6.76
N GLN A 179 -12.11 -13.09 -5.50
CA GLN A 179 -12.50 -14.42 -5.06
C GLN A 179 -13.89 -14.80 -5.57
N PRO A 180 -14.12 -16.07 -5.96
CA PRO A 180 -15.41 -16.53 -6.45
C PRO A 180 -16.54 -16.10 -5.53
N CYS A 181 -17.65 -15.66 -6.11
CA CYS A 181 -18.82 -15.33 -5.31
C CYS A 181 -19.26 -16.57 -4.55
N THR A 182 -19.24 -16.49 -3.22
CA THR A 182 -19.80 -17.51 -2.34
C THR A 182 -21.07 -16.97 -1.70
N ALA A 183 -21.76 -17.77 -0.89
CA ALA A 183 -22.95 -17.28 -0.23
C ALA A 183 -22.60 -16.14 0.75
N MET A 184 -23.30 -15.01 0.63
CA MET A 184 -23.06 -13.78 1.39
C MET A 184 -24.28 -13.40 2.23
N TRP A 185 -24.04 -12.68 3.33
CA TRP A 185 -25.11 -12.16 4.17
C TRP A 185 -25.68 -10.87 3.59
N TYR A 186 -26.98 -10.88 3.34
CA TYR A 186 -27.78 -9.72 2.95
C TYR A 186 -28.72 -9.34 4.09
N HIS A 187 -29.08 -8.06 4.12
CA HIS A 187 -30.01 -7.55 5.11
C HIS A 187 -30.89 -6.47 4.53
N THR A 188 -32.10 -6.37 5.07
CA THR A 188 -33.00 -5.25 4.79
C THR A 188 -32.61 -4.04 5.63
N ASP A 189 -33.25 -2.91 5.32
CA ASP A 189 -33.29 -1.78 6.24
C ASP A 189 -33.91 -2.19 7.60
N TRP A 190 -33.58 -1.41 8.62
CA TRP A 190 -34.12 -1.59 9.96
C TRP A 190 -35.61 -1.28 10.01
N SER A 191 -36.36 -2.07 10.79
CA SER A 191 -37.74 -1.76 11.14
C SER A 191 -37.83 -0.45 11.92
N GLN A 192 -39.05 0.07 12.04
CA GLN A 192 -39.33 1.10 13.04
C GLN A 192 -39.02 0.58 14.45
N CYS A 193 -38.68 1.49 15.35
CA CYS A 193 -38.39 1.14 16.74
C CYS A 193 -39.66 0.62 17.44
N SER A 194 -39.54 -0.46 18.21
CA SER A 194 -40.66 -1.03 18.96
C SER A 194 -41.30 -0.05 19.94
N LYS A 195 -40.53 0.93 20.43
CA LYS A 195 -40.99 2.01 21.29
C LYS A 195 -40.53 3.35 20.74
N SER A 196 -41.39 4.35 20.90
CA SER A 196 -41.06 5.74 20.58
C SER A 196 -40.12 6.38 21.61
N CYS A 197 -40.10 5.86 22.85
CA CYS A 197 -39.33 6.36 23.99
C CYS A 197 -39.10 5.27 25.06
N ASP A 198 -38.28 5.54 26.07
CA ASP A 198 -37.89 4.61 27.16
C ASP A 198 -37.26 3.29 26.69
N GLY A 199 -36.43 3.34 25.65
CA GLY A 199 -35.69 2.19 25.16
C GLY A 199 -36.56 1.14 24.48
N GLY A 200 -36.32 0.94 23.18
CA GLY A 200 -36.92 -0.10 22.37
C GLY A 200 -35.86 -0.91 21.62
N TYR A 201 -36.32 -1.79 20.75
CA TYR A 201 -35.46 -2.48 19.80
C TYR A 201 -36.04 -2.35 18.39
N ARG A 202 -35.16 -2.31 17.40
CA ARG A 202 -35.53 -2.47 16.00
C ARG A 202 -34.91 -3.74 15.48
N VAL A 203 -35.58 -4.35 14.50
CA VAL A 203 -35.18 -5.62 13.92
C VAL A 203 -35.04 -5.46 12.41
N ARG A 204 -34.23 -6.31 11.79
CA ARG A 204 -34.13 -6.41 10.34
C ARG A 204 -34.01 -7.87 9.93
N VAL A 205 -34.40 -8.17 8.70
CA VAL A 205 -34.21 -9.51 8.16
C VAL A 205 -32.76 -9.63 7.73
N VAL A 206 -32.12 -10.71 8.16
CA VAL A 206 -30.75 -11.07 7.78
C VAL A 206 -30.81 -12.45 7.15
N GLN A 207 -30.49 -12.55 5.86
CA GLN A 207 -30.55 -13.79 5.10
C GLN A 207 -29.22 -14.05 4.40
N CYS A 208 -28.80 -15.31 4.43
CA CYS A 208 -27.68 -15.79 3.65
C CYS A 208 -28.19 -16.14 2.26
N LEU A 209 -27.66 -15.50 1.23
CA LEU A 209 -28.05 -15.76 -0.16
C LEU A 209 -26.85 -16.29 -0.94
N ASP A 210 -27.09 -17.24 -1.84
CA ASP A 210 -26.09 -17.73 -2.79
C ASP A 210 -26.02 -16.88 -4.08
N GLU A 211 -25.19 -17.31 -5.02
CA GLU A 211 -24.99 -16.67 -6.33
C GLU A 211 -26.29 -16.46 -7.13
N LYS A 212 -27.32 -17.30 -6.89
CA LYS A 212 -28.62 -17.25 -7.57
C LYS A 212 -29.67 -16.49 -6.75
N GLN A 213 -29.23 -15.75 -5.73
CA GLN A 213 -30.10 -15.07 -4.76
C GLN A 213 -31.06 -16.02 -4.02
N GLN A 214 -30.68 -17.29 -3.87
CA GLN A 214 -31.47 -18.26 -3.12
C GLN A 214 -30.96 -18.38 -1.69
N ILE A 215 -31.88 -18.68 -0.77
CA ILE A 215 -31.54 -18.85 0.64
C ILE A 215 -30.55 -20.00 0.78
N SER A 216 -29.40 -19.70 1.38
CA SER A 216 -28.29 -20.62 1.53
C SER A 216 -27.85 -20.72 2.99
N THR A 217 -27.11 -21.77 3.32
CA THR A 217 -26.49 -21.98 4.64
C THR A 217 -24.97 -21.88 4.60
N LYS A 218 -24.40 -21.58 3.42
CA LYS A 218 -22.96 -21.57 3.17
C LYS A 218 -22.25 -20.30 3.66
N CYS A 219 -22.96 -19.31 4.18
CA CYS A 219 -22.36 -18.08 4.68
C CYS A 219 -21.58 -18.32 5.98
N ASN A 220 -20.48 -17.59 6.15
CA ASN A 220 -19.73 -17.60 7.39
C ASN A 220 -20.56 -16.97 8.54
N LYS A 221 -20.86 -17.76 9.57
CA LYS A 221 -21.65 -17.31 10.73
C LYS A 221 -20.99 -16.19 11.53
N ALA A 222 -19.65 -16.07 11.51
CA ALA A 222 -18.93 -15.01 12.21
C ALA A 222 -19.17 -13.61 11.60
N LEU A 223 -19.49 -13.56 10.31
CA LEU A 223 -19.78 -12.32 9.59
C LEU A 223 -21.27 -11.99 9.55
N ARG A 224 -22.12 -12.74 10.27
CA ARG A 224 -23.57 -12.53 10.29
C ARG A 224 -23.88 -11.16 10.92
N PRO A 225 -24.48 -10.21 10.17
CA PRO A 225 -24.88 -8.94 10.73
C PRO A 225 -25.93 -9.11 11.83
N PRO A 226 -26.01 -8.19 12.83
CA PRO A 226 -27.05 -8.26 13.84
C PRO A 226 -28.43 -8.07 13.22
N ASP A 227 -29.40 -8.87 13.64
CA ASP A 227 -30.81 -8.80 13.25
C ASP A 227 -31.66 -7.99 14.23
N ARG A 228 -31.09 -7.57 15.37
CA ARG A 228 -31.75 -6.75 16.38
C ARG A 228 -30.78 -5.78 17.04
N GLU A 229 -31.20 -4.55 17.25
CA GLU A 229 -30.41 -3.53 17.96
C GLU A 229 -31.29 -2.58 18.81
N PRO A 230 -30.73 -1.96 19.88
CA PRO A 230 -31.47 -1.01 20.70
C PRO A 230 -31.74 0.30 19.96
N CYS A 231 -32.88 0.93 20.25
CA CYS A 231 -33.29 2.21 19.69
C CYS A 231 -34.10 3.04 20.70
N SER A 232 -34.35 4.32 20.38
CA SER A 232 -35.17 5.24 21.19
C SER A 232 -34.74 5.36 22.67
N VAL A 233 -33.48 5.75 22.90
CA VAL A 233 -32.92 5.94 24.26
C VAL A 233 -33.45 7.16 25.02
N LYS A 234 -34.33 7.97 24.40
CA LYS A 234 -34.90 9.17 25.03
C LYS A 234 -36.01 8.80 26.01
N PRO A 235 -36.09 9.45 27.19
CA PRO A 235 -37.14 9.18 28.16
C PRO A 235 -38.53 9.56 27.63
N CYS A 236 -39.54 8.78 27.97
CA CYS A 236 -40.93 9.15 27.74
C CYS A 236 -41.30 10.26 28.73
N TYR A 237 -41.62 11.45 28.24
CA TYR A 237 -42.20 12.48 29.09
C TYR A 237 -43.60 12.05 29.50
N ILE A 238 -43.75 11.64 30.76
CA ILE A 238 -45.07 11.51 31.39
C ILE A 238 -45.64 12.92 31.47
N ALA A 239 -46.86 13.10 30.97
CA ALA A 239 -47.58 14.36 30.98
C ALA A 239 -47.59 15.01 32.38
N SER A 240 -46.67 15.93 32.58
CA SER A 240 -46.73 16.96 33.60
C SER A 240 -46.55 18.29 32.86
N SER A 241 -47.70 18.93 32.60
CA SER A 241 -47.93 20.34 32.25
C SER A 241 -48.05 20.84 30.79
N HIS A 242 -47.86 20.03 29.73
CA HIS A 242 -48.05 20.55 28.35
C HIS A 242 -48.81 19.62 27.38
N GLY A 243 -49.89 18.99 27.83
CA GLY A 243 -51.06 18.70 26.98
C GLY A 243 -50.91 17.77 25.76
N SER A 244 -49.75 17.17 25.49
CA SER A 244 -49.60 16.18 24.41
C SER A 244 -49.06 14.87 24.96
N CYS A 245 -49.90 13.85 24.88
CA CYS A 245 -49.56 12.48 25.21
C CYS A 245 -48.99 11.80 23.98
N VAL A 246 -47.93 11.00 24.11
CA VAL A 246 -47.33 10.24 22.99
C VAL A 246 -47.52 8.75 23.25
N ASP A 247 -47.85 8.01 22.19
CA ASP A 247 -47.97 6.56 22.27
C ASP A 247 -46.62 5.92 22.57
N ARG A 248 -46.59 5.03 23.57
CA ARG A 248 -45.35 4.36 24.00
C ARG A 248 -44.88 3.30 23.00
N PHE A 249 -45.81 2.70 22.26
CA PHE A 249 -45.52 1.72 21.22
C PHE A 249 -46.01 2.23 19.87
N ASN A 250 -45.31 1.88 18.79
CA ASN A 250 -45.66 2.31 17.43
C ASN A 250 -46.92 1.62 16.88
N ASN A 251 -47.26 0.43 17.38
CA ASN A 251 -48.41 -0.36 16.95
C ASN A 251 -49.70 -0.03 17.72
N CYS A 252 -49.75 1.10 18.43
CA CYS A 252 -50.93 1.56 19.17
C CYS A 252 -52.18 1.75 18.29
N ASN A 253 -52.01 1.91 16.98
CA ASN A 253 -53.11 1.86 16.01
C ASN A 253 -53.90 0.53 16.04
N LEU A 254 -53.23 -0.61 16.31
CA LEU A 254 -53.88 -1.92 16.41
C LEU A 254 -54.77 -2.04 17.65
N VAL A 255 -54.37 -1.39 18.75
CA VAL A 255 -55.15 -1.34 20.00
C VAL A 255 -56.48 -0.62 19.77
N VAL A 256 -56.45 0.43 18.95
CA VAL A 256 -57.64 1.16 18.53
C VAL A 256 -58.54 0.28 17.64
N GLN A 257 -57.97 -0.37 16.62
CA GLN A 257 -58.70 -1.29 15.73
C GLN A 257 -59.35 -2.47 16.47
N ALA A 258 -58.67 -2.98 17.51
CA ALA A 258 -59.15 -4.06 18.36
C ALA A 258 -60.10 -3.61 19.48
N ARG A 259 -60.48 -2.32 19.54
CA ARG A 259 -61.36 -1.72 20.57
C ARG A 259 -60.88 -1.93 22.02
N MET A 260 -59.57 -2.01 22.22
CA MET A 260 -58.97 -2.30 23.54
C MET A 260 -58.71 -1.04 24.38
N CYS A 261 -59.01 0.16 23.89
CA CYS A 261 -58.79 1.43 24.60
C CYS A 261 -59.61 1.60 25.90
N HIS A 262 -60.61 0.75 26.15
CA HIS A 262 -61.35 0.72 27.41
C HIS A 262 -60.50 0.18 28.57
N TYR A 263 -59.55 -0.72 28.31
CA TYR A 263 -58.68 -1.27 29.34
C TYR A 263 -57.66 -0.22 29.78
N GLY A 264 -57.57 0.01 31.10
CA GLY A 264 -56.72 1.05 31.68
C GLY A 264 -55.23 0.92 31.34
N TYR A 265 -54.75 -0.30 31.08
CA TYR A 265 -53.39 -0.56 30.59
C TYR A 265 -53.17 0.08 29.20
N TYR A 266 -53.99 -0.31 28.21
CA TYR A 266 -53.89 0.18 26.83
C TYR A 266 -54.16 1.68 26.73
N LYS A 267 -55.09 2.22 27.55
CA LYS A 267 -55.39 3.64 27.61
C LYS A 267 -54.19 4.49 28.09
N LYS A 268 -53.38 3.96 29.01
CA LYS A 268 -52.16 4.63 29.50
C LYS A 268 -51.00 4.52 28.51
N VAL A 269 -50.90 3.37 27.86
CA VAL A 269 -49.77 3.01 26.98
C VAL A 269 -49.92 3.59 25.57
N CYS A 270 -51.14 3.61 25.03
CA CYS A 270 -51.52 4.10 23.70
C CYS A 270 -52.39 5.34 23.82
N CYS A 271 -51.89 6.30 24.59
CA CYS A 271 -52.65 7.45 25.02
C CYS A 271 -53.01 8.41 23.88
N ALA A 272 -52.10 8.66 22.93
CA ALA A 272 -52.37 9.52 21.79
C ALA A 272 -53.39 8.86 20.85
N SER A 273 -53.14 7.60 20.47
CA SER A 273 -54.02 6.79 19.62
C SER A 273 -55.43 6.65 20.19
N CYS A 274 -55.57 6.36 21.49
CA CYS A 274 -56.87 6.19 22.15
C CYS A 274 -57.59 7.52 22.43
N PHE A 275 -56.87 8.65 22.55
CA PHE A 275 -57.47 9.96 22.80
C PHE A 275 -58.05 10.59 21.53
N HIS A 276 -57.38 10.44 20.39
CA HIS A 276 -57.86 10.96 19.10
C HIS A 276 -59.08 10.22 18.54
N ASN A 277 -59.39 9.00 19.01
CA ASN A 277 -60.49 8.20 18.47
C ASN A 277 -61.78 8.19 19.33
N LYS A 278 -62.04 9.25 20.11
CA LYS A 278 -63.31 9.48 20.82
C LYS A 278 -64.48 9.82 19.86
N GLY A 279 -64.71 9.00 18.85
CA GLY A 279 -65.68 9.27 17.77
C GLY A 279 -66.64 8.14 17.42
N TYR A 280 -66.68 7.04 18.18
CA TYR A 280 -67.69 5.98 17.99
C TYR A 280 -68.07 5.36 19.35
N SER A 281 -68.94 6.06 20.06
CA SER A 281 -69.87 5.51 21.06
C SER A 281 -71.26 5.70 20.52
#